data_AF-A0A090MHK8-F1
#
_entry.id   AF-A0A090MHK8-F1
#
_cell.length_a   1.000
_cell.length_b   1.000
_cell.length_c   1.000
_cell.angle_alpha   90.00
_cell.angle_beta   90.00
_cell.angle_gamma   90.00
#
_symmetry.space_group_name_H-M   'P 1'
#
loop_
_entity.id
_entity.type
_entity.pdbx_description
1 polymer ?
#
loop_
_entity_poly.entity_id
_entity_poly.type
_entity_poly.pdbx_seq_one_letter_code
_entity_poly.pdbx_strand_id
1 'polypeptide(L)'
;MTRWLMRSPWRPRNGWVTILLCVASLGAVLACELPGPSPNRPAQAQKEREGPGGRDQPLAMSPRQELDVGRRAYKQVMDEFGNRVLSPSNSQVLRVRHIADRIAKAAEIKPLQREINLRLRGYRFEWEANVLQDERVNAFCLPAGKIFVFTGLFSMTKGDDELATVMAHEVAHALAHHASERLARDQSGAGVLRSLKYNRDQES
;
A
#
# COMPACT_ATOMS: atom_id res chain seq x y z
N MET A 1 6.75 -52.70 -4.37
CA MET A 1 5.96 -53.72 -3.65
C MET A 1 6.29 -53.51 -2.18
N THR A 2 5.43 -52.94 -1.33
CA THR A 2 4.21 -53.56 -0.83
C THR A 2 3.22 -52.51 -0.30
N ARG A 3 1.98 -52.79 -0.62
CA ARG A 3 0.72 -52.12 -0.29
C ARG A 3 0.36 -52.41 1.17
N TRP A 4 0.07 -51.39 1.97
CA TRP A 4 -0.63 -51.56 3.26
C TRP A 4 -2.08 -51.10 3.09
N LEU A 5 -2.98 -52.03 3.38
CA LEU A 5 -4.44 -51.94 3.35
C LEU A 5 -4.92 -52.44 4.72
N MET A 6 -5.71 -51.65 5.43
CA MET A 6 -6.73 -52.05 6.43
C MET A 6 -7.51 -50.76 6.75
N ARG A 7 -8.75 -50.52 6.27
CA ARG A 7 -10.06 -51.11 6.64
C ARG A 7 -10.22 -51.18 8.17
N SER A 8 -11.21 -50.58 8.82
CA SER A 8 -12.67 -50.74 8.60
C SER A 8 -13.48 -49.65 9.35
N PRO A 9 -14.83 -49.59 9.20
CA PRO A 9 -15.68 -48.44 9.44
C PRO A 9 -16.39 -48.45 10.80
N TRP A 10 -17.02 -47.32 11.17
CA TRP A 10 -17.94 -47.26 12.30
C TRP A 10 -19.30 -46.66 11.89
N ARG A 11 -20.34 -47.50 11.93
CA ARG A 11 -21.80 -47.26 11.99
C ARG A 11 -22.43 -48.62 12.35
N PRO A 12 -23.71 -48.75 12.75
CA PRO A 12 -24.62 -47.93 13.57
C PRO A 12 -25.42 -48.81 14.60
N ARG A 13 -26.39 -48.26 15.35
CA ARG A 13 -27.63 -48.93 15.90
C ARG A 13 -28.42 -47.90 16.73
N ASN A 14 -29.70 -47.55 16.56
CA ASN A 14 -31.00 -48.15 16.17
C ASN A 14 -31.92 -48.47 17.37
N GLY A 15 -33.17 -48.00 17.31
CA GLY A 15 -34.36 -48.43 18.08
C GLY A 15 -34.79 -47.39 19.11
N TRP A 16 -36.04 -46.89 19.17
CA TRP A 16 -37.29 -47.65 19.12
C TRP A 16 -38.46 -46.91 18.45
N VAL A 17 -39.31 -47.76 17.87
CA VAL A 17 -40.64 -47.63 17.26
C VAL A 17 -41.64 -46.93 18.19
N THR A 18 -42.60 -46.15 17.66
CA THR A 18 -44.06 -46.43 17.70
C THR A 18 -44.83 -45.47 16.79
N ILE A 19 -45.66 -46.05 15.93
CA ILE A 19 -46.65 -45.41 15.06
C ILE A 19 -47.90 -45.12 15.90
N LEU A 20 -48.51 -43.94 15.76
CA LEU A 20 -49.96 -43.79 15.88
C LEU A 20 -50.47 -42.56 15.12
N LEU A 21 -51.58 -42.83 14.43
CA LEU A 21 -52.30 -42.04 13.44
C LEU A 21 -53.16 -40.92 14.04
N CYS A 22 -53.43 -39.94 13.18
CA CYS A 22 -54.61 -39.07 13.09
C CYS A 22 -54.90 -38.10 14.25
N VAL A 23 -54.98 -36.81 13.94
CA VAL A 23 -56.25 -36.07 13.79
C VAL A 23 -55.97 -34.83 12.94
N ALA A 24 -56.81 -34.63 11.92
CA ALA A 24 -56.85 -33.42 11.14
C ALA A 24 -57.38 -32.27 12.00
N SER A 25 -56.65 -31.16 12.04
CA SER A 25 -57.19 -29.87 12.44
C SER A 25 -56.69 -28.82 11.46
N LEU A 26 -57.65 -28.31 10.66
CA LEU A 26 -57.54 -27.06 9.94
C LEU A 26 -57.09 -25.98 10.93
N GLY A 27 -55.86 -25.48 10.76
CA GLY A 27 -55.35 -24.30 11.42
C GLY A 27 -54.71 -23.42 10.36
N ALA A 28 -55.27 -22.24 10.16
CA ALA A 28 -54.96 -21.31 9.09
C ALA A 28 -53.45 -21.14 8.85
N VAL A 29 -53.04 -21.31 7.59
CA VAL A 29 -51.74 -20.86 7.11
C VAL A 29 -51.78 -19.34 7.11
N LEU A 30 -51.32 -18.72 8.21
CA LEU A 30 -50.85 -17.34 8.15
C LEU A 30 -49.54 -17.42 7.34
N ALA A 31 -49.66 -17.21 6.04
CA ALA A 31 -48.51 -16.89 5.22
C ALA A 31 -47.96 -15.56 5.78
N CYS A 32 -46.90 -15.64 6.59
CA CYS A 32 -45.98 -14.52 6.68
C CYS A 32 -45.46 -14.32 5.27
N GLU A 33 -46.01 -13.35 4.55
CA GLU A 33 -45.40 -12.79 3.36
C GLU A 33 -44.00 -12.34 3.77
N LEU A 34 -43.01 -13.21 3.52
CA LEU A 34 -41.63 -12.78 3.46
C LEU A 34 -41.60 -11.70 2.37
N PRO A 35 -41.20 -10.46 2.67
CA PRO A 35 -41.13 -9.44 1.66
C PRO A 35 -40.19 -9.95 0.56
N GLY A 36 -40.76 -10.21 -0.62
CA GLY A 36 -39.99 -10.58 -1.79
C GLY A 36 -38.91 -9.52 -2.04
N PRO A 37 -37.74 -9.91 -2.58
CA PRO A 37 -36.68 -8.96 -2.86
C PRO A 37 -37.24 -7.83 -3.75
N SER A 38 -37.31 -6.62 -3.18
CA SER A 38 -37.79 -5.43 -3.89
C SER A 38 -36.96 -5.23 -5.16
N PRO A 39 -37.59 -5.08 -6.34
CA PRO A 39 -36.89 -4.95 -7.62
C PRO A 39 -36.14 -3.62 -7.78
N ASN A 40 -36.20 -2.73 -6.78
CA ASN A 40 -35.61 -1.39 -6.82
C ASN A 40 -34.62 -1.10 -5.68
N ARG A 41 -33.91 -2.10 -5.17
CA ARG A 41 -32.67 -1.79 -4.43
C ARG A 41 -31.62 -1.46 -5.50
N PRO A 42 -31.12 -0.21 -5.60
CA PRO A 42 -29.99 0.04 -6.48
C PRO A 42 -28.91 -0.96 -6.09
N ALA A 43 -28.41 -1.73 -7.06
CA ALA A 43 -27.22 -2.53 -6.86
C ALA A 43 -26.23 -1.58 -6.19
N GLN A 44 -25.84 -1.86 -4.95
CA GLN A 44 -24.77 -1.10 -4.31
C GLN A 44 -23.60 -1.29 -5.24
N ALA A 45 -23.30 -0.27 -6.05
CA ALA A 45 -22.15 -0.25 -6.92
C ALA A 45 -20.98 -0.58 -5.99
N GLN A 46 -20.40 -1.76 -6.16
CA GLN A 46 -19.24 -2.15 -5.39
C GLN A 46 -18.23 -1.03 -5.63
N LYS A 47 -17.96 -0.22 -4.61
CA LYS A 47 -17.01 0.87 -4.71
C LYS A 47 -15.70 0.23 -5.16
N GLU A 48 -15.32 0.46 -6.41
CA GLU A 48 -14.12 -0.15 -6.98
C GLU A 48 -12.98 0.18 -6.03
N ARG A 49 -12.27 -0.86 -5.58
CA ARG A 49 -11.18 -0.68 -4.62
C ARG A 49 -10.07 0.07 -5.34
N GLU A 50 -9.89 1.34 -5.01
CA GLU A 50 -9.05 2.25 -5.80
C GLU A 50 -7.56 2.18 -5.44
N GLY A 51 -7.17 1.49 -4.36
CA GLY A 51 -5.78 1.44 -3.89
C GLY A 51 -4.92 0.38 -4.59
N PRO A 52 -3.58 0.43 -4.37
CA PRO A 52 -2.65 -0.49 -4.99
C PRO A 52 -3.01 -1.96 -4.74
N GLY A 53 -3.00 -2.79 -5.79
CA GLY A 53 -3.44 -4.19 -5.72
C GLY A 53 -4.94 -4.39 -5.47
N GLY A 54 -5.75 -3.35 -5.71
CA GLY A 54 -7.21 -3.40 -5.54
C GLY A 54 -7.62 -3.46 -4.07
N ARG A 55 -6.93 -2.75 -3.18
CA ARG A 55 -7.26 -2.66 -1.75
C ARG A 55 -7.97 -1.36 -1.39
N ASP A 56 -8.68 -1.34 -0.27
CA ASP A 56 -9.24 -0.11 0.27
C ASP A 56 -8.12 0.80 0.78
N GLN A 57 -8.04 2.01 0.22
CA GLN A 57 -7.04 3.00 0.54
C GLN A 57 -7.69 4.36 0.86
N PRO A 58 -7.91 4.68 2.14
CA PRO A 58 -8.30 6.04 2.52
C PRO A 58 -7.10 6.97 2.32
N LEU A 59 -7.33 8.17 1.79
CA LEU A 59 -6.29 9.20 1.61
C LEU A 59 -6.74 10.46 2.34
N ALA A 60 -5.87 11.01 3.20
CA ALA A 60 -6.17 12.21 3.99
C ALA A 60 -5.93 13.51 3.22
N MET A 61 -5.19 13.44 2.11
CA MET A 61 -4.77 14.60 1.33
C MET A 61 -5.26 14.50 -0.11
N SER A 62 -5.68 15.63 -0.67
CA SER A 62 -5.84 15.80 -2.11
C SER A 62 -4.47 15.84 -2.81
N PRO A 63 -4.40 15.62 -4.14
CA PRO A 63 -3.15 15.69 -4.89
C PRO A 63 -2.38 17.00 -4.70
N ARG A 64 -3.09 18.13 -4.66
CA ARG A 64 -2.49 19.46 -4.45
C ARG A 64 -1.92 19.59 -3.03
N GLN A 65 -2.65 19.13 -2.02
CA GLN A 65 -2.17 19.17 -0.63
C GLN A 65 -0.94 18.29 -0.44
N GLU A 66 -0.91 17.10 -1.05
CA GLU A 66 0.25 16.19 -0.98
C GLU A 66 1.49 16.81 -1.64
N LEU A 67 1.33 17.48 -2.79
CA LEU A 67 2.40 18.26 -3.43
C LEU A 67 2.92 19.37 -2.52
N ASP A 68 2.04 20.16 -1.91
CA ASP A 68 2.43 21.26 -1.02
C ASP A 68 3.13 20.76 0.25
N VAL A 69 2.68 19.61 0.79
CA VAL A 69 3.36 18.91 1.89
C VAL A 69 4.76 18.46 1.45
N GLY A 70 4.90 17.85 0.27
CA GLY A 70 6.18 17.43 -0.28
C GLY A 70 7.18 18.59 -0.38
N ARG A 71 6.74 19.74 -0.89
CA ARG A 71 7.56 20.95 -0.99
C ARG A 71 7.98 21.52 0.37
N ARG A 72 7.06 21.54 1.35
CA ARG A 72 7.39 21.98 2.72
C ARG A 72 8.39 21.04 3.39
N ALA A 73 8.19 19.73 3.26
CA ALA A 73 9.10 18.73 3.78
C ALA A 73 10.48 18.84 3.12
N TYR A 74 10.53 19.08 1.81
CA TYR A 74 11.78 19.31 1.09
C TYR A 74 12.55 20.50 1.65
N LYS A 75 11.87 21.63 1.85
CA LYS A 75 12.48 22.82 2.47
C LYS A 75 13.05 22.48 3.84
N GLN A 76 12.33 21.75 4.68
CA GLN A 76 12.81 21.37 6.01
C GLN A 76 14.04 20.46 5.97
N VAL A 77 14.07 19.48 5.08
CA VAL A 77 15.26 18.65 4.88
C VAL A 77 16.45 19.49 4.42
N MET A 78 16.22 20.46 3.53
CA MET A 78 17.28 21.37 3.09
C MET A 78 17.71 22.38 4.16
N ASP A 79 16.81 22.81 5.03
CA ASP A 79 17.15 23.62 6.20
C ASP A 79 18.03 22.82 7.20
N GLU A 80 17.76 21.51 7.36
CA GLU A 80 18.50 20.62 8.28
C GLU A 80 19.82 20.10 7.71
N PHE A 81 19.84 19.71 6.42
CA PHE A 81 20.96 19.00 5.79
C PHE A 81 21.60 19.77 4.63
N GLY A 82 21.16 20.98 4.30
CA GLY A 82 21.59 21.70 3.09
C GLY A 82 23.11 21.88 2.96
N ASN A 83 23.81 22.08 4.07
CA ASN A 83 25.28 22.18 4.13
C ASN A 83 26.00 20.83 3.96
N ARG A 84 25.27 19.71 3.99
CA ARG A 84 25.76 18.34 3.83
C ARG A 84 25.30 17.71 2.51
N VAL A 85 24.60 18.46 1.66
CA VAL A 85 24.25 17.99 0.32
C VAL A 85 25.51 17.94 -0.55
N LEU A 86 25.77 16.80 -1.18
CA LEU A 86 26.91 16.66 -2.08
C LEU A 86 26.74 17.50 -3.34
N SER A 87 27.88 17.95 -3.89
CA SER A 87 27.91 18.71 -5.14
C SER A 87 27.16 17.99 -6.28
N PRO A 88 26.42 18.71 -7.14
CA PRO A 88 25.79 18.14 -8.34
C PRO A 88 26.75 17.38 -9.27
N SER A 89 28.04 17.72 -9.26
CA SER A 89 29.09 17.06 -10.06
C SER A 89 29.70 15.82 -9.41
N ASN A 90 29.33 15.50 -8.17
CA ASN A 90 29.85 14.32 -7.47
C ASN A 90 29.38 13.03 -8.15
N SER A 91 30.27 12.04 -8.29
CA SER A 91 29.98 10.77 -8.98
C SER A 91 28.83 9.99 -8.34
N GLN A 92 28.70 10.00 -7.00
CA GLN A 92 27.59 9.37 -6.29
C GLN A 92 26.25 10.06 -6.61
N VAL A 93 26.26 11.40 -6.71
CA VAL A 93 25.07 12.19 -7.08
C VAL A 93 24.66 11.90 -8.52
N LEU A 94 25.61 11.85 -9.45
CA LEU A 94 25.35 11.51 -10.85
C LEU A 94 24.75 10.10 -10.98
N ARG A 95 25.33 9.12 -10.28
CA ARG A 95 24.86 7.73 -10.21
C ARG A 95 23.43 7.65 -9.67
N VAL A 96 23.16 8.27 -8.52
CA VAL A 96 21.82 8.31 -7.90
C VAL A 96 20.80 8.98 -8.83
N ARG A 97 21.16 10.10 -9.47
CA ARG A 97 20.26 10.79 -10.41
C ARG A 97 19.95 9.96 -11.64
N HIS A 98 20.94 9.23 -12.17
CA HIS A 98 20.73 8.31 -13.29
C HIS A 98 19.73 7.19 -12.93
N ILE A 99 19.90 6.58 -11.75
CA ILE A 99 18.98 5.55 -11.25
C ILE A 99 17.58 6.13 -11.01
N ALA A 100 17.48 7.28 -10.36
CA ALA A 100 16.21 7.95 -10.09
C ALA A 100 15.44 8.29 -11.37
N ASP A 101 16.12 8.78 -12.41
CA ASP A 101 15.51 9.05 -13.72
C ASP A 101 14.93 7.78 -14.36
N ARG A 102 15.66 6.66 -14.30
CA ARG A 102 15.17 5.37 -14.82
C ARG A 102 13.95 4.88 -14.04
N ILE A 103 13.95 5.01 -12.72
CA ILE A 103 12.81 4.65 -11.86
C ILE A 103 11.60 5.55 -12.17
N ALA A 104 11.79 6.86 -12.28
CA ALA A 104 10.73 7.81 -12.61
C ALA A 104 10.09 7.49 -13.98
N LYS A 105 10.90 7.20 -15.00
CA LYS A 105 10.41 6.75 -16.31
C LYS A 105 9.65 5.43 -16.24
N ALA A 106 10.12 4.48 -15.46
CA ALA A 106 9.41 3.22 -15.24
C ALA A 106 8.05 3.44 -14.56
N ALA A 107 7.99 4.37 -13.61
CA ALA A 107 6.75 4.74 -12.92
C ALA A 107 5.69 5.36 -13.86
N GLU A 108 6.10 5.92 -15.00
CA GLU A 108 5.19 6.50 -16.02
C GLU A 108 4.62 5.46 -16.99
N ILE A 109 5.06 4.20 -16.93
CA ILE A 109 4.59 3.13 -17.82
C ILE A 109 3.13 2.80 -17.50
N LYS A 110 2.22 3.26 -18.35
CA LYS A 110 0.76 3.13 -18.17
C LYS A 110 0.29 1.68 -17.93
N PRO A 111 0.79 0.64 -18.64
CA PRO A 111 0.44 -0.74 -18.32
C PRO A 111 0.73 -1.12 -16.86
N LEU A 112 1.91 -0.78 -16.34
CA LEU A 112 2.29 -1.08 -14.96
C LEU A 112 1.41 -0.33 -13.96
N GLN A 113 1.11 0.94 -14.21
CA GLN A 113 0.22 1.73 -13.35
C GLN A 113 -1.18 1.10 -13.23
N ARG A 114 -1.71 0.55 -14.33
CA ARG A 114 -3.01 -0.12 -14.36
C ARG A 114 -2.98 -1.45 -13.63
N GLU A 115 -1.94 -2.25 -13.87
CA GLU A 115 -1.77 -3.57 -13.24
C GLU A 115 -1.67 -3.45 -11.71
N ILE A 116 -0.91 -2.46 -11.23
CA ILE A 116 -0.71 -2.24 -9.79
C ILE A 116 -1.84 -1.37 -9.20
N ASN A 117 -2.75 -0.83 -10.02
CA ASN A 117 -3.88 0.02 -9.60
C ASN A 117 -3.45 1.28 -8.81
N LEU A 118 -2.52 2.07 -9.38
CA LEU A 118 -2.05 3.31 -8.75
C LEU A 118 -2.97 4.51 -9.06
N ARG A 119 -3.29 5.31 -8.05
CA ARG A 119 -4.16 6.50 -8.16
C ARG A 119 -3.40 7.77 -8.57
N LEU A 120 -2.75 7.77 -9.72
CA LEU A 120 -1.86 8.88 -10.10
C LEU A 120 -2.58 10.05 -10.82
N ARG A 121 -3.88 9.94 -11.11
CA ARG A 121 -4.62 11.01 -11.82
C ARG A 121 -4.66 12.29 -10.98
N GLY A 122 -4.15 13.39 -11.54
CA GLY A 122 -4.11 14.70 -10.88
C GLY A 122 -2.93 14.88 -9.91
N TYR A 123 -2.13 13.85 -9.68
CA TYR A 123 -0.88 13.97 -8.94
C TYR A 123 0.25 14.47 -9.85
N ARG A 124 1.15 15.25 -9.28
CA ARG A 124 2.35 15.76 -9.93
C ARG A 124 3.55 15.37 -9.08
N PHE A 125 4.55 14.77 -9.72
CA PHE A 125 5.83 14.46 -9.10
C PHE A 125 6.91 15.39 -9.64
N GLU A 126 7.66 16.01 -8.75
CA GLU A 126 8.76 16.92 -9.05
C GLU A 126 10.08 16.20 -8.74
N TRP A 127 10.33 15.11 -9.47
CA TRP A 127 11.45 14.20 -9.23
C TRP A 127 12.77 14.95 -9.10
N GLU A 128 13.44 14.76 -7.98
CA GLU A 128 14.75 15.33 -7.72
C GLU A 128 15.47 14.45 -6.71
N ALA A 129 16.67 14.01 -7.04
CA ALA A 129 17.47 13.17 -6.17
C ALA A 129 18.69 13.92 -5.65
N ASN A 130 18.87 13.86 -4.32
CA ASN A 130 19.95 14.49 -3.59
C ASN A 130 20.70 13.44 -2.75
N VAL A 131 22.00 13.61 -2.61
CA VAL A 131 22.83 12.76 -1.74
C VAL A 131 23.30 13.58 -0.55
N LEU A 132 23.08 13.05 0.64
CA LEU A 132 23.43 13.67 1.90
C LEU A 132 24.69 13.00 2.47
N GLN A 133 25.71 13.79 2.79
CA GLN A 133 26.94 13.36 3.43
C GLN A 133 26.66 13.01 4.90
N ASP A 134 26.23 11.79 5.14
CA ASP A 134 25.85 11.24 6.45
C ASP A 134 26.00 9.71 6.44
N GLU A 135 26.53 9.17 7.55
CA GLU A 135 26.94 7.76 7.66
C GLU A 135 25.78 6.80 7.94
N ARG A 136 24.57 7.32 8.22
CA ARG A 136 23.39 6.47 8.36
C ARG A 136 23.13 5.71 7.06
N VAL A 137 22.86 4.42 7.18
CA VAL A 137 22.44 3.57 6.06
C VAL A 137 20.96 3.84 5.80
N ASN A 138 20.66 4.79 4.91
CA ASN A 138 19.28 5.20 4.67
C ASN A 138 19.05 5.83 3.28
N ALA A 139 17.82 5.75 2.81
CA ALA A 139 17.26 6.58 1.75
C ALA A 139 15.78 6.82 2.05
N PHE A 140 15.22 7.92 1.55
CA PHE A 140 13.78 8.15 1.64
C PHE A 140 13.27 8.96 0.46
N CYS A 141 11.99 8.78 0.14
CA CYS A 141 11.27 9.60 -0.84
C CYS A 141 10.15 10.39 -0.15
N LEU A 142 10.19 11.71 -0.30
CA LEU A 142 9.12 12.58 0.15
C LEU A 142 7.90 12.48 -0.78
N PRO A 143 6.71 12.88 -0.31
CA PRO A 143 5.57 13.08 -1.18
C PRO A 143 5.93 13.98 -2.37
N ALA A 144 5.34 13.71 -3.52
CA ALA A 144 5.68 14.35 -4.79
C ALA A 144 7.12 14.16 -5.30
N GLY A 145 7.87 13.17 -4.80
CA GLY A 145 9.00 12.59 -5.54
C GLY A 145 10.38 13.19 -5.27
N LYS A 146 10.58 13.88 -4.15
CA LYS A 146 11.92 14.33 -3.73
C LYS A 146 12.64 13.18 -3.02
N ILE A 147 13.75 12.71 -3.59
CA ILE A 147 14.50 11.54 -3.15
C ILE A 147 15.77 12.00 -2.44
N PHE A 148 16.07 11.39 -1.29
CA PHE A 148 17.29 11.62 -0.54
C PHE A 148 17.99 10.30 -0.26
N VAL A 149 19.29 10.23 -0.54
CA VAL A 149 20.14 9.06 -0.29
C VAL A 149 21.28 9.46 0.64
N PHE A 150 21.53 8.68 1.68
CA PHE A 150 22.61 8.93 2.62
C PHE A 150 23.88 8.24 2.13
N THR A 151 25.04 8.88 2.30
CA THR A 151 26.32 8.27 1.90
C THR A 151 26.60 6.92 2.57
N GLY A 152 26.07 6.71 3.79
CA GLY A 152 26.16 5.42 4.49
C GLY A 152 25.53 4.27 3.70
N LEU A 153 24.49 4.51 2.90
CA LEU A 153 23.83 3.46 2.11
C LEU A 153 24.76 2.82 1.06
N PHE A 154 25.74 3.55 0.54
CA PHE A 154 26.69 3.01 -0.43
C PHE A 154 27.59 1.92 0.13
N SER A 155 27.75 1.83 1.46
CA SER A 155 28.48 0.73 2.09
C SER A 155 27.74 -0.61 1.99
N MET A 156 26.42 -0.57 1.84
CA MET A 156 25.55 -1.75 1.73
C MET A 156 25.14 -2.06 0.28
N THR A 157 25.34 -1.12 -0.63
CA THR A 157 24.92 -1.22 -2.05
C THR A 157 26.15 -1.18 -2.96
N LYS A 158 26.73 -2.36 -3.18
CA LYS A 158 27.93 -2.57 -4.01
C LYS A 158 27.66 -2.29 -5.49
N GLY A 159 26.42 -2.55 -5.94
CA GLY A 159 25.99 -2.38 -7.33
C GLY A 159 24.85 -1.40 -7.54
N ASP A 160 24.61 -1.01 -8.79
CA ASP A 160 23.50 -0.12 -9.17
C ASP A 160 22.14 -0.79 -8.91
N ASP A 161 22.06 -2.10 -9.07
CA ASP A 161 20.81 -2.86 -8.90
C ASP A 161 20.34 -2.88 -7.44
N GLU A 162 21.28 -3.04 -6.49
CA GLU A 162 20.99 -3.02 -5.06
C GLU A 162 20.53 -1.62 -4.63
N LEU A 163 21.24 -0.58 -5.10
CA LEU A 163 20.87 0.82 -4.85
C LEU A 163 19.50 1.15 -5.49
N ALA A 164 19.28 0.71 -6.72
CA ALA A 164 18.01 0.88 -7.42
C ALA A 164 16.86 0.19 -6.71
N THR A 165 17.09 -0.98 -6.10
CA THR A 165 16.07 -1.70 -5.32
C THR A 165 15.60 -0.87 -4.12
N VAL A 166 16.55 -0.33 -3.33
CA VAL A 166 16.22 0.54 -2.19
C VAL A 166 15.51 1.81 -2.67
N MET A 167 16.05 2.47 -3.69
CA MET A 167 15.43 3.70 -4.22
C MET A 167 14.04 3.46 -4.81
N ALA A 168 13.83 2.34 -5.51
CA ALA A 168 12.53 1.99 -6.09
C ALA A 168 11.51 1.66 -5.00
N HIS A 169 11.94 1.02 -3.89
CA HIS A 169 11.11 0.80 -2.72
C HIS A 169 10.59 2.14 -2.16
N GLU A 170 11.48 3.10 -1.95
CA GLU A 170 11.12 4.43 -1.45
C GLU A 170 10.19 5.19 -2.43
N VAL A 171 10.49 5.14 -3.73
CA VAL A 171 9.64 5.75 -4.75
C VAL A 171 8.25 5.11 -4.78
N ALA A 172 8.17 3.77 -4.62
CA ALA A 172 6.90 3.06 -4.59
C ALA A 172 6.01 3.53 -3.42
N HIS A 173 6.58 3.83 -2.25
CA HIS A 173 5.81 4.43 -1.15
C HIS A 173 5.19 5.78 -1.51
N ALA A 174 5.92 6.64 -2.23
CA ALA A 174 5.42 7.94 -2.68
C ALA A 174 4.33 7.77 -3.75
N LEU A 175 4.53 6.90 -4.74
CA LEU A 175 3.55 6.59 -5.78
C LEU A 175 2.27 5.96 -5.22
N ALA A 176 2.41 5.15 -4.17
CA ALA A 176 1.30 4.51 -3.48
C ALA A 176 0.62 5.42 -2.43
N HIS A 177 1.03 6.69 -2.29
CA HIS A 177 0.44 7.64 -1.33
C HIS A 177 0.44 7.16 0.13
N HIS A 178 1.41 6.32 0.53
CA HIS A 178 1.44 5.73 1.86
C HIS A 178 1.47 6.78 2.99
N ALA A 179 2.09 7.94 2.76
CA ALA A 179 2.08 9.05 3.72
C ALA A 179 0.66 9.59 3.97
N SER A 180 -0.12 9.79 2.90
CA SER A 180 -1.52 10.26 2.94
C SER A 180 -2.44 9.20 3.52
N GLU A 181 -2.20 7.94 3.20
CA GLU A 181 -2.95 6.82 3.77
C GLU A 181 -2.72 6.67 5.27
N ARG A 182 -1.46 6.72 5.72
CA ARG A 182 -1.16 6.63 7.15
C ARG A 182 -1.82 7.76 7.94
N LEU A 183 -1.81 8.99 7.42
CA LEU A 183 -2.53 10.11 8.04
C LEU A 183 -4.03 9.88 8.11
N ALA A 184 -4.63 9.20 7.12
CA ALA A 184 -6.05 8.89 7.13
C ALA A 184 -6.41 7.80 8.15
N ARG A 185 -5.49 6.86 8.38
CA ARG A 185 -5.64 5.77 9.35
C ARG A 185 -5.28 6.20 10.77
N ASP A 186 -4.41 7.19 10.91
CA ASP A 186 -3.95 7.70 12.19
C ASP A 186 -5.01 8.60 12.83
N GLN A 187 -5.76 8.02 13.77
CA GLN A 187 -6.81 8.71 14.52
C GLN A 187 -6.25 9.69 15.56
N SER A 188 -4.92 9.71 15.77
CA SER A 188 -4.28 10.48 16.84
C SER A 188 -3.87 11.92 16.44
N GLY A 189 -4.07 12.32 15.18
CA GLY A 189 -3.79 13.68 14.71
C GLY A 189 -2.30 14.02 14.57
N ALA A 190 -1.41 13.02 14.55
CA ALA A 190 0.03 13.25 14.41
C ALA A 190 0.39 13.71 12.98
N GLY A 191 1.16 14.81 12.88
CA GLY A 191 1.45 15.49 11.61
C GLY A 191 2.29 14.68 10.60
N VAL A 192 2.24 15.11 9.33
CA VAL A 192 2.83 14.44 8.15
C VAL A 192 4.33 14.12 8.29
N LEU A 193 5.08 14.97 8.96
CA LEU A 193 6.52 14.76 9.17
C LEU A 193 6.80 13.61 10.13
N ARG A 194 5.94 13.40 11.14
CA ARG A 194 6.04 12.21 12.00
C ARG A 194 5.68 10.98 11.19
N SER A 195 4.68 11.04 10.32
CA SER A 195 4.36 9.94 9.38
C SER A 195 5.62 9.55 8.57
N LEU A 196 6.28 10.49 7.89
CA LEU A 196 7.53 10.21 7.16
C LEU A 196 8.67 9.72 8.08
N LYS A 197 8.74 10.25 9.30
CA LYS A 197 9.70 9.83 10.32
C LYS A 197 9.37 8.45 10.92
N TYR A 198 8.12 8.01 10.92
CA TYR A 198 7.64 6.78 11.56
C TYR A 198 7.89 5.53 10.69
N ASN A 199 8.11 5.68 9.38
CA ASN A 199 8.68 4.60 8.55
C ASN A 199 10.04 4.11 9.10
N ARG A 200 10.75 4.98 9.82
CA ARG A 200 12.06 4.72 10.42
C ARG A 200 12.04 3.66 11.53
N ASP A 201 10.91 3.51 12.24
CA ASP A 201 10.86 2.74 13.49
C ASP A 201 10.10 1.41 13.35
N GLN A 202 9.48 1.14 12.19
CA GLN A 202 8.71 -0.08 11.92
C GLN A 202 9.46 -1.12 11.08
N GLU A 203 10.59 -0.75 10.46
CA GLU A 203 11.37 -1.62 9.57
C GLU A 203 12.78 -1.97 10.11
N SER A 204 13.05 -1.71 11.40
CA SER A 204 14.24 -2.17 12.13
C SER A 204 13.95 -3.39 13.00
#